data_AF-A0A8S2TZ82-F1
#
_entry.id   AF-A0A8S2TZ82-F1
#
_cell.length_a   1.000
_cell.length_b   1.000
_cell.length_c   1.000
_cell.angle_alpha   90.00
_cell.angle_beta   90.00
_cell.angle_gamma   90.00
#
_symmetry.space_group_name_H-M   'P 1'
#
loop_
_entity.id
_entity.type
_entity.pdbx_description
1 polymer ?
#
loop_
_entity_poly.entity_id
_entity_poly.type
_entity_poly.pdbx_seq_one_letter_code
_entity_poly.pdbx_strand_id
1 'polypeptide(L)'
;HASQIAGLEKERDFYYQKLRDVEVICQEPECESVPQVQKILEILYATEEGFAQPDQENGAADLDDANGLTVGNHDNGSALVVGDDDTY
;
A
#
# COMPACT_ATOMS: atom_id res chain seq x y z
N HIS A 1 -8.11 -35.18 -11.27
CA HIS A 1 -8.51 -33.92 -10.60
C HIS A 1 -7.32 -33.04 -10.25
N ALA A 2 -6.37 -33.44 -9.39
CA ALA A 2 -5.23 -32.58 -9.02
C ALA A 2 -4.36 -32.11 -10.21
N SER A 3 -4.13 -32.97 -11.22
CA SER A 3 -3.34 -32.62 -12.41
C SER A 3 -4.01 -31.61 -13.36
N GLN A 4 -5.34 -31.54 -13.38
CA GLN A 4 -6.09 -30.57 -14.19
C GLN A 4 -6.09 -29.19 -13.52
N ILE A 5 -6.18 -29.15 -12.19
CA ILE A 5 -6.08 -27.91 -11.41
C ILE A 5 -4.69 -27.29 -11.58
N ALA A 6 -3.62 -28.08 -11.46
CA ALA A 6 -2.26 -27.60 -11.65
C ALA A 6 -2.01 -27.04 -13.08
N GLY A 7 -2.67 -27.61 -14.10
CA GLY A 7 -2.65 -27.07 -15.46
C GLY A 7 -3.31 -25.69 -15.55
N LEU A 8 -4.49 -25.55 -14.97
CA LEU A 8 -5.25 -24.28 -14.94
C LEU A 8 -4.55 -23.21 -14.10
N GLU A 9 -3.91 -23.57 -12.98
CA GLU A 9 -3.11 -22.65 -12.16
C GLU A 9 -1.93 -22.09 -12.96
N LYS A 10 -1.24 -22.95 -13.71
CA LYS A 10 -0.13 -22.53 -14.57
C LYS A 10 -0.60 -21.59 -15.69
N GLU A 11 -1.75 -21.87 -16.29
CA GLU A 11 -2.34 -21.00 -17.31
C GLU A 11 -2.76 -19.65 -16.73
N ARG A 12 -3.42 -19.63 -15.57
CA ARG A 12 -3.76 -18.40 -14.84
C ARG A 12 -2.53 -17.56 -14.57
N ASP A 13 -1.48 -18.17 -14.02
CA ASP A 13 -0.24 -17.46 -13.67
C ASP A 13 0.46 -16.92 -14.93
N PHE A 14 0.42 -17.66 -16.04
CA PHE A 14 0.96 -17.21 -17.32
C PHE A 14 0.24 -15.95 -17.83
N TYR A 15 -1.10 -15.93 -17.79
CA TYR A 15 -1.87 -14.76 -18.21
C TYR A 15 -1.66 -13.58 -17.26
N TYR A 16 -1.64 -13.82 -15.95
CA TYR A 16 -1.40 -12.77 -14.96
C TYR A 16 -0.03 -12.09 -15.15
N GLN A 17 1.03 -12.87 -15.32
CA GLN A 17 2.37 -12.32 -15.57
C GLN A 17 2.40 -11.48 -16.86
N LYS A 18 1.72 -11.92 -17.92
CA LYS A 18 1.61 -11.15 -19.18
C LYS A 18 0.90 -9.81 -18.97
N LEU A 19 -0.19 -9.79 -18.19
CA LEU A 19 -0.89 -8.55 -17.88
C LEU A 19 -0.03 -7.60 -17.02
N ARG A 20 0.73 -8.15 -16.07
CA ARG A 20 1.67 -7.36 -15.26
C ARG A 20 2.81 -6.77 -16.07
N ASP A 21 3.39 -7.54 -16.99
CA ASP A 21 4.42 -7.04 -17.93
C ASP A 21 3.88 -5.86 -18.74
N VAL A 22 2.65 -5.98 -19.27
CA VAL A 22 1.99 -4.90 -20.04
C VAL A 22 1.72 -3.67 -19.19
N GLU A 23 1.27 -3.86 -17.93
CA GLU A 23 1.04 -2.76 -17.01
C GLU A 23 2.32 -1.96 -16.72
N VAL A 24 3.44 -2.65 -16.48
CA VAL A 24 4.75 -2.02 -16.24
C VAL A 24 5.15 -1.17 -17.45
N ILE A 25 4.99 -1.69 -18.67
CA ILE A 25 5.29 -0.94 -19.91
C ILE A 25 4.39 0.29 -20.04
N CYS A 26 3.10 0.18 -19.71
CA CYS A 26 2.16 1.28 -19.78
C CYS A 26 2.47 2.41 -18.78
N GLN A 27 3.15 2.10 -17.67
CA GLN A 27 3.54 3.06 -16.63
C GLN A 27 4.88 3.76 -16.92
N GLU A 28 5.58 3.39 -18.00
CA GLU A 28 6.81 4.07 -18.42
C GLU A 28 6.52 5.52 -18.87
N PRO A 29 7.38 6.51 -18.53
CA PRO A 29 7.17 7.92 -18.88
C PRO A 29 6.95 8.16 -20.38
N GLU A 30 7.59 7.36 -21.22
CA GLU A 30 7.48 7.43 -22.68
C GLU A 30 6.05 7.11 -23.18
N CYS A 31 5.29 6.33 -22.40
CA CYS A 31 3.93 5.90 -22.70
C CYS A 31 2.86 6.91 -22.24
N GLU A 32 3.18 7.84 -21.34
CA GLU A 32 2.22 8.80 -20.76
C GLU A 32 1.53 9.67 -21.84
N SER A 33 2.26 10.01 -22.90
CA SER A 33 1.75 10.82 -24.00
C SER A 33 0.90 10.05 -25.02
N VAL A 34 0.80 8.71 -24.90
CA VAL A 34 0.09 7.84 -25.86
C VAL A 34 -1.36 7.65 -25.41
N PRO A 35 -2.37 8.24 -26.08
CA PRO A 35 -3.76 8.22 -25.61
C PRO A 35 -4.39 6.82 -25.56
N GLN A 36 -3.81 5.83 -26.25
CA GLN A 36 -4.24 4.44 -26.21
C GLN A 36 -3.84 3.74 -24.89
N VAL A 37 -2.79 4.19 -24.21
CA VAL A 37 -2.29 3.60 -22.97
C VAL A 37 -3.34 3.70 -21.86
N GLN A 38 -4.06 4.82 -21.79
CA GLN A 38 -5.16 4.99 -20.83
C GLN A 38 -6.25 3.93 -20.99
N LYS A 39 -6.61 3.57 -22.23
CA LYS A 39 -7.61 2.53 -22.51
C LYS A 39 -7.13 1.13 -22.13
N ILE A 40 -5.82 0.88 -22.24
CA ILE A 40 -5.22 -0.39 -21.82
C ILE A 40 -5.25 -0.50 -20.30
N LEU A 41 -4.89 0.57 -19.58
CA LEU A 41 -4.96 0.63 -18.13
C LEU A 41 -6.39 0.48 -17.60
N GLU A 42 -7.38 1.08 -18.28
CA GLU A 42 -8.80 0.87 -17.97
C GLU A 42 -9.21 -0.61 -18.05
N ILE A 43 -8.71 -1.35 -19.05
CA ILE A 43 -8.96 -2.79 -19.15
C ILE A 43 -8.23 -3.57 -18.04
N LEU A 44 -6.98 -3.22 -17.75
CA LEU A 44 -6.17 -3.89 -16.71
C LEU A 44 -6.72 -3.68 -15.30
N TYR A 45 -7.38 -2.53 -15.05
CA TYR A 45 -7.97 -2.18 -13.76
C TYR A 45 -9.48 -2.42 -13.68
N ALA A 46 -10.09 -2.94 -14.75
CA ALA A 46 -11.49 -3.30 -14.72
C ALA A 46 -11.75 -4.37 -13.66
N THR A 47 -12.71 -4.13 -12.77
CA THR A 47 -13.18 -5.11 -11.79
C THR A 47 -14.42 -5.83 -12.34
N GLU A 48 -14.37 -7.14 -12.50
CA GLU A 48 -15.59 -7.95 -12.64
C GLU A 48 -16.19 -8.23 -11.25
N GLU A 49 -17.53 -8.30 -11.16
CA GLU A 49 -18.24 -8.83 -9.99
C GLU A 49 -17.81 -10.28 -9.74
N GLY A 50 -16.73 -10.46 -8.95
CA GLY A 50 -16.11 -11.76 -8.68
C GLY A 50 -14.57 -11.75 -8.66
N PHE A 51 -13.93 -10.69 -9.13
CA PHE A 51 -12.47 -10.50 -9.12
C PHE A 51 -12.01 -9.22 -8.41
N ALA A 52 -12.92 -8.53 -7.71
CA ALA A 52 -12.55 -7.42 -6.84
C ALA A 52 -11.43 -7.88 -5.89
N GLN A 53 -10.27 -7.22 -5.98
CA GLN A 53 -9.28 -7.34 -4.91
C GLN A 53 -10.00 -6.94 -3.62
N PRO A 54 -9.87 -7.71 -2.52
CA PRO A 54 -10.36 -7.23 -1.23
C PRO A 54 -9.71 -5.86 -1.03
N ASP A 55 -10.55 -4.86 -0.85
CA ASP A 55 -10.18 -3.45 -0.95
C ASP A 55 -8.80 -3.21 -0.33
N GLN A 56 -7.85 -2.71 -1.15
CA GLN A 56 -6.61 -2.15 -0.65
C GLN A 56 -6.93 -0.82 0.06
N GLU A 57 -7.73 -0.84 1.13
CA GLU A 57 -8.05 0.36 1.93
C GLU A 57 -7.61 0.26 3.40
N ASN A 58 -7.31 -0.91 3.98
CA ASN A 58 -6.87 -0.93 5.39
C ASN A 58 -5.71 -1.90 5.66
N GLY A 59 -4.50 -1.44 5.32
CA GLY A 59 -3.24 -1.95 5.89
C GLY A 59 -2.83 -1.23 7.18
N ALA A 60 -3.80 -0.79 7.99
CA ALA A 60 -3.55 -0.20 9.31
C ALA A 60 -3.84 -1.22 10.42
N ALA A 61 -2.77 -1.55 11.14
CA ALA A 61 -2.73 -2.13 12.50
C ALA A 61 -3.15 -3.60 12.67
N ASP A 62 -2.17 -4.50 12.55
CA ASP A 62 -1.88 -5.47 13.63
C ASP A 62 -0.44 -5.22 14.11
N LEU A 63 -0.32 -4.40 15.15
CA LEU A 63 0.86 -4.31 16.01
C LEU A 63 0.45 -4.87 17.38
N ASP A 64 0.37 -6.19 17.48
CA ASP A 64 0.14 -6.91 18.72
C ASP A 64 1.32 -7.84 19.04
N ASP A 65 2.51 -7.27 19.22
CA ASP A 65 3.51 -7.91 20.08
C ASP A 65 3.97 -6.92 21.15
N ALA A 66 3.33 -7.08 22.30
CA ALA A 66 3.67 -6.46 23.56
C ALA A 66 5.12 -6.79 23.95
N ASN A 67 6.01 -5.80 23.90
CA ASN A 67 7.16 -5.77 24.77
C ASN A 67 7.24 -4.38 25.43
N GLY A 68 6.71 -4.32 26.65
CA GLY A 68 6.63 -3.09 27.43
C GLY A 68 7.97 -2.63 27.96
N LEU A 69 8.20 -1.31 27.92
CA LEU A 69 8.72 -0.54 29.06
C LEU A 69 8.54 0.97 28.80
N THR A 70 7.34 1.51 29.01
CA THR A 70 7.21 2.95 29.26
C THR A 70 7.38 3.17 30.76
N VAL A 71 8.61 3.46 31.18
CA VAL A 71 8.90 3.95 32.54
C VAL A 71 8.09 5.22 32.75
N GLY A 72 7.23 5.20 33.77
CA GLY A 72 6.30 6.27 34.07
C GLY A 72 7.02 7.57 34.45
N ASN A 73 6.63 8.68 33.80
CA ASN A 73 6.96 10.01 34.27
C ASN A 73 6.01 10.38 35.42
N HIS A 74 6.42 10.06 36.65
CA HIS A 74 6.07 10.84 37.82
C HIS A 74 7.21 11.84 38.04
N ASP A 75 6.98 13.12 37.79
CA ASP A 75 6.91 14.08 38.90
C ASP A 75 6.69 15.51 38.41
N ASN A 76 5.67 16.12 39.01
CA ASN A 76 5.32 17.53 38.95
C ASN A 76 6.40 18.34 39.66
N GLY A 77 7.33 18.92 38.90
CA GLY A 77 8.32 19.89 39.37
C GLY A 77 8.07 21.27 38.78
N SER A 78 7.25 22.07 39.45
CA SER A 78 7.12 23.51 39.22
C SER A 78 8.48 24.20 39.36
N ALA A 79 9.13 24.53 38.24
CA ALA A 79 10.27 25.45 38.22
C ALA A 79 9.76 26.84 37.83
N LEU A 80 9.53 27.66 38.86
CA LEU A 80 9.28 29.09 38.78
C LEU A 80 10.53 29.76 38.17
N VAL A 81 10.52 30.01 36.85
CA VAL A 81 11.51 30.91 36.23
C VAL A 81 11.03 32.34 36.43
N VAL A 82 11.49 32.93 37.53
CA VAL A 82 11.48 34.39 37.70
C VAL A 82 12.50 34.92 36.69
N GLY A 83 12.01 35.38 35.54
CA GLY A 83 12.81 36.14 34.60
C GLY A 83 12.92 37.56 35.11
N ASP A 84 14.13 37.93 35.49
CA ASP A 84 14.50 39.27 35.96
C ASP A 84 14.13 40.35 34.93
N ASP A 85 13.42 41.35 35.45
CA ASP A 85 13.63 42.80 35.29
C ASP A 85 14.55 43.31 34.15
N ASP A 86 14.04 44.33 33.46
CA ASP A 86 14.75 45.33 32.66
C ASP A 86 15.47 44.92 31.37
N THR A 87 14.84 45.22 30.21
CA THR A 87 15.48 46.11 29.22
C THR A 87 14.50 46.70 28.19
N TYR A 88 14.59 48.03 28.10
CA TYR A 88 13.90 49.07 27.33
C TYR A 88 13.27 48.72 25.96
#